data_AF-A0A9Q5C1D3-F1
#
_entry.id   AF-A0A9Q5C1D3-F1
#
_cell.length_a   1.000
_cell.length_b   1.000
_cell.length_c   1.000
_cell.angle_alpha   90.00
_cell.angle_beta   90.00
_cell.angle_gamma   90.00
#
_symmetry.space_group_name_H-M   'P 1'
#
loop_
_entity.id
_entity.type
_entity.pdbx_description
1 polymer ?
#
loop_
_entity_poly.entity_id
_entity_poly.type
_entity_poly.pdbx_seq_one_letter_code
_entity_poly.pdbx_strand_id
1 'polypeptide(L)' 'MWVRNMYMGVGGGLYTGPGGGLYTGPDINPYMSNIPPWHIFVRELEKRGFNSQAQMIRQRAGRYLDL' A
#
# COMPACT_ATOMS: atom_id res chain seq x y z
N MET A 1 -6.28 -8.17 -3.66
CA MET A 1 -5.69 -6.98 -4.31
C MET A 1 -6.83 -6.16 -4.92
N TRP A 2 -6.83 -4.83 -4.77
CA TRP A 2 -7.87 -3.96 -5.29
C TRP A 2 -7.66 -3.65 -6.79
N VAL A 3 -8.74 -3.39 -7.54
CA VAL A 3 -8.73 -3.20 -9.01
C VAL A 3 -7.73 -2.13 -9.49
N ARG A 4 -7.51 -1.07 -8.70
CA ARG A 4 -6.52 -0.02 -9.01
C ARG A 4 -5.07 -0.51 -9.00
N ASN A 5 -4.74 -1.50 -8.19
CA ASN A 5 -3.40 -2.13 -8.19
C ASN A 5 -3.15 -2.96 -9.44
N MET A 6 -4.17 -3.26 -10.24
CA MET A 6 -4.06 -4.04 -11.49
C MET A 6 -4.26 -3.18 -12.74
N TYR A 7 -4.53 -1.89 -12.59
CA TYR A 7 -4.74 -0.99 -13.73
C TYR A 7 -3.40 -0.65 -14.39
N MET A 8 -3.33 -0.81 -15.72
CA MET A 8 -2.12 -0.59 -16.52
C MET A 8 -2.11 0.77 -17.24
N GLY A 9 -3.21 1.55 -17.20
CA GLY A 9 -3.24 2.89 -17.81
C GLY A 9 -2.54 3.93 -16.93
N VAL A 10 -2.35 5.15 -17.47
CA VAL A 10 -1.70 6.28 -16.78
C VAL A 10 -2.29 6.48 -15.39
N GLY A 11 -1.43 6.56 -14.37
CA GLY A 11 -1.83 6.67 -12.96
C GLY A 11 -2.19 5.34 -12.26
N GLY A 12 -2.09 4.21 -12.96
CA GLY A 12 -2.39 2.88 -12.44
C GLY A 12 -1.24 2.23 -11.68
N GLY A 13 -1.58 1.29 -10.79
CA GLY A 13 -0.59 0.58 -9.96
C GLY A 13 0.38 -0.32 -10.74
N LEU A 14 0.01 -0.79 -11.95
CA LEU A 14 0.89 -1.56 -12.84
C LEU A 14 1.48 -0.75 -13.98
N TYR A 15 1.18 0.55 -14.06
CA TYR A 15 1.73 1.38 -15.13
C TYR A 15 3.22 1.63 -14.89
N THR A 16 4.02 1.49 -15.95
CA THR A 16 5.48 1.61 -15.94
C THR A 16 6.00 2.93 -16.49
N GLY A 17 5.12 3.86 -16.85
CA GLY A 17 5.49 5.24 -17.22
C GLY A 17 5.30 6.23 -16.05
N PRO A 18 5.72 7.50 -16.22
CA PRO A 18 5.54 8.54 -15.20
C PRO A 18 4.12 8.58 -14.61
N GLY A 19 4.03 8.68 -13.28
CA GLY A 19 2.80 8.62 -12.51
C GLY A 19 2.30 7.20 -12.21
N GLY A 20 3.02 6.15 -12.64
CA GLY A 20 2.64 4.74 -12.48
C GLY A 20 3.31 4.05 -11.28
N GLY A 21 2.62 3.06 -10.71
CA GLY A 21 3.09 2.33 -9.51
C GLY A 21 4.30 1.42 -9.72
N LEU A 22 4.66 1.10 -10.97
CA LEU A 22 5.86 0.33 -11.33
C LEU A 22 6.95 1.19 -11.99
N TYR A 23 6.78 2.51 -12.05
CA TYR A 23 7.80 3.40 -12.62
C TYR A 23 8.98 3.56 -11.66
N THR A 24 10.20 3.41 -12.16
CA THR A 24 11.45 3.49 -11.38
C THR A 24 12.34 4.68 -11.76
N GLY A 25 11.89 5.52 -12.71
CA GLY A 25 12.61 6.71 -13.15
C GLY A 25 12.22 7.99 -12.38
N PRO A 26 12.87 9.13 -12.69
CA PRO A 26 12.55 10.42 -12.07
C PRO A 26 11.12 10.86 -12.40
N ASP A 27 10.35 11.21 -11.38
CA ASP A 27 8.97 11.68 -11.52
C ASP A 27 8.73 12.93 -10.68
N ILE A 28 8.08 13.93 -11.27
CA ILE A 28 7.65 15.14 -10.57
C ILE A 28 6.43 14.88 -9.68
N ASN A 29 5.63 13.84 -10.00
CA ASN A 29 4.45 13.45 -9.25
C ASN A 29 4.33 11.91 -9.18
N PRO A 30 5.18 11.26 -8.37
CA PRO A 30 5.23 9.80 -8.28
C PRO A 30 3.89 9.21 -7.82
N TYR A 31 3.61 7.99 -8.27
CA TYR A 31 2.44 7.23 -7.80
C TYR A 31 2.44 7.12 -6.27
N MET A 32 1.32 7.49 -5.65
CA MET A 32 1.09 7.33 -4.22
C MET A 32 0.00 6.30 -3.98
N SER A 33 0.39 5.15 -3.41
CA SER A 33 -0.58 4.18 -2.91
C SER A 33 -1.43 4.82 -1.80
N ASN A 34 -2.76 4.69 -1.89
CA ASN A 34 -3.66 5.07 -0.80
C ASN A 34 -3.67 4.05 0.35
N ILE A 35 -3.02 2.90 0.15
CA ILE A 35 -2.79 1.91 1.20
C ILE A 35 -1.41 2.24 1.80
N PRO A 36 -1.35 2.73 3.06
CA PRO A 36 -0.09 3.00 3.73
C PRO A 36 0.68 1.70 4.00
N PRO A 37 2.00 1.77 4.31
CA PRO A 37 2.75 0.61 4.75
C PRO A 37 2.01 -0.13 5.89
N TRP A 38 1.92 -1.46 5.79
CA TRP A 38 1.07 -2.25 6.68
C TRP A 38 1.41 -2.07 8.15
N HIS A 39 2.70 -1.96 8.49
CA HIS A 39 3.14 -1.74 9.87
C HIS A 39 2.66 -0.38 10.42
N ILE A 40 2.62 0.67 9.60
CA ILE A 40 2.08 1.99 9.98
C ILE A 40 0.57 1.90 10.16
N PHE A 41 -0.12 1.25 9.22
CA PHE A 41 -1.57 1.09 9.29
C PHE A 41 -2.02 0.35 10.56
N VAL A 42 -1.34 -0.77 10.87
CA VAL A 42 -1.61 -1.56 12.07
C VAL A 42 -1.39 -0.73 13.34
N ARG A 43 -0.31 0.04 13.42
CA ARG A 43 -0.04 0.95 14.56
C ARG A 43 -1.16 1.97 14.75
N GLU A 44 -1.67 2.54 13.66
CA GLU A 44 -2.78 3.50 13.73
C GLU A 44 -4.11 2.85 14.14
N LEU A 45 -4.37 1.60 13.73
CA LEU A 45 -5.53 0.85 14.21
C LEU A 45 -5.47 0.62 15.72
N GLU A 46 -4.31 0.20 16.24
CA GLU A 46 -4.08 -0.03 17.67
C GLU A 46 -4.29 1.27 18.48
N LYS A 47 -3.69 2.40 18.03
CA LYS A 47 -3.88 3.72 18.66
C LYS A 47 -5.35 4.16 18.76
N ARG A 48 -6.17 3.75 17.80
CA ARG A 48 -7.59 4.10 17.72
C ARG A 48 -8.51 3.07 18.38
N GLY A 49 -7.95 2.02 18.99
CA GLY A 49 -8.70 0.97 19.70
C GLY A 49 -9.23 -0.17 18.82
N PHE A 50 -8.85 -0.21 17.53
CA PHE A 50 -9.24 -1.28 16.59
C PHE A 50 -8.34 -2.52 16.71
N ASN A 51 -8.21 -3.04 17.94
CA ASN A 51 -7.26 -4.08 18.27
C ASN A 51 -7.55 -5.42 17.59
N SER A 52 -8.82 -5.80 17.41
CA SER A 52 -9.17 -7.06 16.74
C SER A 52 -8.83 -7.04 15.24
N GLN A 53 -9.04 -5.91 14.57
CA GLN A 53 -8.64 -5.71 13.18
C GLN A 53 -7.13 -5.71 13.03
N ALA A 54 -6.41 -5.01 13.91
CA ALA A 54 -4.95 -5.01 13.94
C ALA A 54 -4.39 -6.43 14.10
N GLN A 55 -4.95 -7.21 15.04
CA GLN A 55 -4.53 -8.58 15.30
C GLN A 55 -4.85 -9.52 14.12
N MET A 56 -6.01 -9.37 13.48
CA MET A 56 -6.36 -10.11 12.26
C MET A 56 -5.34 -9.83 11.13
N ILE A 57 -4.96 -8.57 10.95
CA ILE A 57 -3.96 -8.18 9.95
C ILE A 57 -2.60 -8.78 10.31
N ARG A 58 -2.17 -8.71 11.58
CA ARG A 58 -0.90 -9.32 12.04
C ARG A 58 -0.82 -10.81 11.76
N GLN A 59 -1.89 -11.55 12.01
CA GLN A 59 -1.94 -12.99 11.76
C GLN A 59 -1.85 -13.36 10.28
N ARG A 60 -2.40 -12.52 9.39
CA ARG A 60 -2.44 -12.80 7.94
C ARG A 60 -1.30 -12.19 7.15
N ALA A 61 -0.78 -11.04 7.57
CA ALA A 61 0.21 -10.26 6.84
C ALA A 61 1.65 -10.66 7.17
N GLY A 62 1.88 -11.78 7.86
CA GLY A 62 3.09 -12.15 8.60
C GLY A 62 4.46 -11.76 8.02
N ARG A 63 4.65 -11.70 6.69
CA ARG A 63 5.93 -11.31 6.04
C ARG A 63 6.12 -9.81 5.78
N TYR A 64 5.08 -8.99 5.90
CA TYR A 64 5.05 -7.57 5.49
C TYR A 64 5.06 -6.59 6.65
N LEU A 65 5.22 -7.07 7.88
CA LEU A 65 5.20 -6.25 9.10
C LEU A 65 6.59 -6.01 9.71
N ASP A 66 7.60 -6.75 9.23
CA ASP A 66 9.00 -6.65 9.66
C ASP A 66 9.88 -5.84 8.69
N LEU A 67 9.28 -5.26 7.65
CA LEU A 67 9.88 -4.30 6.70
C LEU A 67 9.29 -2.91 6.94
#